data_AF-A0A9P5PMY7-F1
#
_entry.id   AF-A0A9P5PMY7-F1
#
_cell.length_a   1.000
_cell.length_b   1.000
_cell.length_c   1.000
_cell.angle_alpha   90.00
_cell.angle_beta   90.00
_cell.angle_gamma   90.00
#
_symmetry.space_group_name_H-M   'P 1'
#
loop_
_entity.id
_entity.type
_entity.pdbx_description
1 polymer ?
#
loop_
_entity_poly.entity_id
_entity_poly.type
_entity_poly.pdbx_seq_one_letter_code
_entity_poly.pdbx_strand_id
1 'polypeptide(L)'
;MALLVFGSSSDQVCLQEWNATVDRYIALGRDSRSKRDIERAAKIAHSLGALYRSCEAHGCGKAETEDVDKLLTCSGCKMSYYCGVDCQKRSWKDHKKLCGTVHQYEPPLPSQVAVQRFVRKHGVTMLLSRVGVDRLKGMVKKSPLQPQPESTVALHGYLNGMVKEWATNFLESL
;
A
#
# COMPACT_ATOMS: atom_id res chain seq x y z
N MET A 1 -5.50 -0.01 -27.35
CA MET A 1 -5.61 -0.55 -25.98
C MET A 1 -4.20 -0.64 -25.41
N ALA A 2 -3.80 0.32 -24.58
CA ALA A 2 -2.48 0.35 -23.96
C ALA A 2 -2.55 -0.39 -22.63
N LEU A 3 -2.10 -1.65 -22.62
CA LEU A 3 -1.70 -2.34 -21.39
C LEU A 3 -0.38 -1.69 -20.95
N LEU A 4 -0.45 -0.75 -20.00
CA LEU A 4 0.73 -0.24 -19.31
C LEU A 4 1.20 -1.33 -18.34
N VAL A 5 1.94 -2.31 -18.84
CA VAL A 5 2.82 -3.15 -18.02
C VAL A 5 4.08 -2.32 -17.80
N PHE A 6 4.11 -1.50 -16.76
CA PHE A 6 5.34 -0.86 -16.31
C PHE A 6 5.55 -1.23 -14.85
N GLY A 7 6.22 -2.37 -14.64
CA GLY A 7 7.07 -2.57 -13.47
C GLY A 7 8.50 -2.47 -13.98
N SER A 8 9.09 -1.29 -13.89
CA SER A 8 10.52 -1.09 -14.12
C SER A 8 11.32 -1.89 -13.07
N SER A 9 12.58 -2.22 -13.34
CA SER A 9 13.44 -2.88 -12.34
C SER A 9 13.53 -2.08 -11.03
N SER A 10 13.41 -0.75 -11.11
CA SER A 10 13.28 0.14 -9.95
C SER A 10 12.01 -0.08 -9.12
N ASP A 11 10.88 -0.40 -9.74
CA ASP A 11 9.63 -0.68 -9.02
C ASP A 11 9.75 -1.97 -8.21
N GLN A 12 10.40 -2.98 -8.77
CA GLN A 12 10.67 -4.25 -8.08
C GLN A 12 11.60 -4.08 -6.87
N VAL A 13 12.62 -3.21 -6.97
CA VAL A 13 13.50 -2.88 -5.84
C VAL A 13 12.74 -2.17 -4.72
N CYS A 14 11.91 -1.18 -5.07
CA CYS A 14 11.09 -0.45 -4.10
C CYS A 14 10.13 -1.38 -3.32
N LEU A 15 9.52 -2.35 -4.01
CA LEU A 15 8.67 -3.36 -3.38
C LEU A 15 9.41 -4.25 -2.37
N GLN A 16 10.62 -4.68 -2.72
CA GLN A 16 11.46 -5.50 -1.84
C GLN A 16 11.89 -4.70 -0.60
N GLU A 17 12.30 -3.45 -0.78
CA GLU A 17 12.65 -2.56 0.32
C GLU A 17 11.46 -2.28 1.25
N TRP A 18 10.28 -2.10 0.68
CA TRP A 18 9.04 -1.96 1.45
C TRP A 18 8.75 -3.22 2.28
N ASN A 19 8.71 -4.39 1.65
CA ASN A 19 8.43 -5.64 2.35
C ASN A 19 9.49 -5.92 3.44
N ALA A 20 10.76 -5.60 3.19
CA ALA A 20 11.82 -5.69 4.20
C ALA A 20 11.63 -4.70 5.36
N THR A 21 11.01 -3.54 5.11
CA THR A 21 10.62 -2.60 6.17
C THR A 21 9.51 -3.17 7.04
N VAL A 22 8.51 -3.82 6.42
CA VAL A 22 7.46 -4.54 7.15
C VAL A 22 8.05 -5.65 8.01
N ASP A 23 9.01 -6.42 7.48
CA ASP A 23 9.70 -7.47 8.24
C ASP A 23 10.45 -6.92 9.47
N ARG A 24 11.16 -5.80 9.30
CA ARG A 24 11.82 -5.12 10.42
C ARG A 24 10.82 -4.65 11.47
N TYR A 25 9.69 -4.07 11.05
CA TYR A 25 8.63 -3.63 11.95
C TYR A 25 8.08 -4.80 12.79
N ILE A 26 7.79 -5.93 12.15
CA ILE A 26 7.33 -7.15 12.83
C ILE A 26 8.37 -7.63 13.84
N ALA A 27 9.65 -7.61 13.48
CA ALA A 27 10.74 -8.03 14.36
C ALA A 27 10.92 -7.17 15.62
N LEU A 28 10.42 -5.92 15.63
CA LEU A 28 10.43 -5.07 16.83
C LEU A 28 9.48 -5.60 17.93
N GLY A 29 8.49 -6.42 17.58
CA GLY A 29 7.56 -7.03 18.54
C GLY A 29 6.69 -6.05 19.33
N ARG A 30 6.54 -4.81 18.85
CA ARG A 30 5.75 -3.75 19.51
C ARG A 30 4.25 -3.82 19.19
N ASP A 31 3.92 -4.38 18.03
CA ASP A 31 2.54 -4.53 17.57
C ASP A 31 1.91 -5.77 18.22
N SER A 32 0.71 -5.59 18.76
CA SER A 32 -0.09 -6.66 19.36
C SER A 32 -0.71 -7.61 18.33
N ARG A 33 -0.82 -7.20 17.07
CA ARG A 33 -1.34 -8.02 15.97
C ARG A 33 -0.38 -9.16 15.67
N SER A 34 -0.92 -10.25 15.14
CA SER A 34 -0.06 -11.35 14.69
C SER A 34 0.81 -10.91 13.51
N LYS A 35 2.02 -11.50 13.39
CA LYS A 35 2.88 -11.33 12.21
C LYS A 35 2.09 -11.40 10.91
N ARG A 36 1.22 -12.41 10.79
CA ARG A 36 0.43 -12.67 9.58
C ARG A 36 -0.57 -11.56 9.29
N ASP A 37 -1.20 -10.98 10.31
CA ASP A 37 -2.14 -9.89 10.12
C ASP A 37 -1.45 -8.62 9.63
N ILE A 38 -0.26 -8.33 10.17
CA ILE A 38 0.58 -7.21 9.72
C ILE A 38 1.03 -7.43 8.27
N GLU A 39 1.50 -8.63 7.95
CA GLU A 39 1.91 -9.00 6.59
C GLU A 39 0.76 -8.86 5.59
N ARG A 40 -0.43 -9.35 5.93
CA ARG A 40 -1.64 -9.21 5.10
C ARG A 40 -2.08 -7.76 4.94
N ALA A 41 -1.89 -6.93 5.95
CA ALA A 41 -2.27 -5.52 5.91
C ALA A 41 -1.32 -4.68 5.06
N ALA A 42 -0.02 -5.04 5.01
CA ALA A 42 1.02 -4.14 4.54
C ALA A 42 1.89 -4.67 3.40
N LYS A 43 2.13 -5.98 3.26
CA LYS A 43 3.07 -6.47 2.24
C LYS A 43 2.48 -6.38 0.83
N ILE A 44 3.34 -6.02 -0.13
CA ILE A 44 2.97 -5.77 -1.52
C ILE A 44 3.57 -6.87 -2.42
N ALA A 45 2.78 -7.38 -3.36
CA ALA A 45 3.21 -8.31 -4.40
C ALA A 45 3.94 -7.58 -5.54
N HIS A 46 4.57 -8.35 -6.44
CA HIS A 46 5.15 -7.81 -7.68
C HIS A 46 4.13 -7.06 -8.55
N SER A 47 2.84 -7.39 -8.46
CA SER A 47 1.76 -6.70 -9.19
C SER A 47 1.37 -5.34 -8.60
N LEU A 48 2.11 -4.83 -7.61
CA LEU A 48 1.79 -3.62 -6.83
C LEU A 48 0.48 -3.71 -6.01
N GLY A 49 -0.12 -4.88 -5.91
CA GLY A 49 -1.26 -5.14 -5.01
C GLY A 49 -0.89 -5.98 -3.80
N ALA A 50 -1.88 -6.49 -3.07
CA ALA A 50 -1.64 -7.24 -1.84
C ALA A 50 -0.78 -8.50 -2.03
N LEU A 51 0.24 -8.70 -1.19
CA LEU A 51 1.04 -9.94 -1.22
C LEU A 51 0.19 -11.16 -0.88
N TYR A 52 -0.70 -11.01 0.10
CA TYR A 52 -1.63 -12.05 0.52
C TYR A 52 -3.04 -11.68 0.10
N ARG A 53 -3.66 -12.53 -0.71
CA ARG A 53 -4.98 -12.28 -1.27
C ARG A 53 -6.07 -12.62 -0.27
N SER A 54 -7.17 -11.88 -0.33
CA SER A 54 -8.37 -12.12 0.47
C SER A 54 -9.57 -12.40 -0.43
N CYS A 55 -10.49 -13.24 0.03
CA CYS A 55 -11.68 -13.57 -0.70
C CYS A 55 -12.62 -12.36 -0.79
N GLU A 56 -13.04 -12.04 -2.01
CA GLU A 56 -13.94 -10.91 -2.30
C GLU A 56 -15.44 -11.27 -2.17
N ALA A 57 -15.74 -12.46 -1.64
CA ALA A 57 -17.13 -12.81 -1.35
C ALA A 57 -17.67 -12.05 -0.16
N HIS A 58 -18.83 -11.40 -0.35
CA HIS A 58 -19.54 -10.72 0.73
C HIS A 58 -19.77 -11.68 1.90
N GLY A 59 -19.30 -11.29 3.09
CA GLY A 59 -19.44 -12.06 4.33
C GLY A 59 -18.49 -13.25 4.47
N CYS A 60 -17.50 -13.45 3.58
CA CYS A 60 -16.56 -14.56 3.70
C CYS A 60 -15.37 -14.24 4.62
N GLY A 61 -14.59 -13.20 4.29
CA GLY A 61 -13.43 -12.79 5.10
C GLY A 61 -12.24 -13.75 5.10
N LYS A 62 -12.34 -14.92 4.44
CA LYS A 62 -11.22 -15.84 4.26
C LYS A 62 -10.11 -15.19 3.43
N ALA A 63 -8.88 -15.59 3.68
CA ALA A 63 -7.72 -15.19 2.90
C ALA A 63 -6.74 -16.34 2.78
N GLU A 64 -5.73 -16.14 1.96
CA GLU A 64 -4.61 -17.07 1.84
C GLU A 64 -4.00 -17.30 3.23
N THR A 65 -4.01 -18.57 3.64
CA THR A 65 -3.50 -19.07 4.92
C THR A 65 -2.87 -20.44 4.66
N GLU A 66 -2.36 -21.10 5.70
CA GLU A 66 -1.93 -22.49 5.57
C GLU A 66 -3.12 -23.42 5.27
N ASP A 67 -4.32 -23.11 5.79
CA ASP A 67 -5.55 -23.91 5.62
C ASP A 67 -6.30 -23.63 4.31
N VAL A 68 -5.99 -22.50 3.66
CA VAL A 68 -6.61 -22.07 2.41
C VAL A 68 -5.49 -21.91 1.39
N ASP A 69 -5.38 -22.91 0.51
CA ASP A 69 -4.56 -22.84 -0.70
C ASP A 69 -4.80 -21.53 -1.47
N LYS A 70 -3.89 -21.22 -2.41
CA LYS A 70 -4.00 -20.06 -3.31
C LYS A 70 -5.45 -19.84 -3.75
N LEU A 71 -5.97 -18.64 -3.50
CA LEU A 71 -7.35 -18.31 -3.85
C LEU A 71 -7.55 -18.47 -5.36
N LEU A 72 -8.74 -18.95 -5.74
CA LEU A 72 -9.15 -19.00 -7.14
C LEU A 72 -9.20 -17.58 -7.69
N THR A 73 -8.48 -17.34 -8.77
CA THR A 73 -8.57 -16.10 -9.51
C THR A 73 -9.70 -16.20 -10.53
N CYS A 74 -10.49 -15.14 -10.67
CA CYS A 74 -11.47 -15.04 -11.76
C CYS A 74 -10.77 -15.20 -13.11
N SER A 75 -11.17 -16.19 -13.91
CA SER A 75 -10.55 -16.46 -15.21
C SER A 75 -10.76 -15.34 -16.24
N GLY A 76 -11.84 -14.54 -16.08
CA GLY A 76 -12.16 -13.42 -16.96
C GLY A 76 -11.26 -12.21 -16.74
N CYS A 77 -11.23 -11.66 -15.52
CA CYS A 77 -10.47 -10.44 -15.23
C CYS A 77 -9.06 -10.70 -14.68
N LYS A 78 -8.80 -11.86 -14.08
CA LYS A 78 -7.56 -12.20 -13.36
C LYS A 78 -7.20 -11.25 -12.20
N MET A 79 -8.18 -10.49 -11.71
CA MET A 79 -7.98 -9.42 -10.71
C MET A 79 -8.84 -9.60 -9.45
N SER A 80 -9.81 -10.53 -9.45
CA SER A 80 -10.62 -10.87 -8.29
C SER A 80 -10.33 -12.28 -7.76
N TYR A 81 -10.36 -12.44 -6.44
CA TYR A 81 -9.95 -13.66 -5.74
C TYR A 81 -11.05 -14.27 -4.87
N TYR A 82 -11.16 -15.61 -4.89
CA TYR A 82 -12.21 -16.35 -4.18
C TYR A 82 -11.67 -17.64 -3.56
N CYS A 83 -12.13 -18.00 -2.36
CA CYS A 83 -11.68 -19.25 -1.70
C CYS A 83 -12.32 -20.52 -2.31
N GLY A 84 -13.20 -20.36 -3.28
CA GLY A 84 -13.95 -21.46 -3.88
C GLY A 84 -15.01 -20.95 -4.84
N VAL A 85 -15.55 -21.86 -5.66
CA VAL A 85 -16.56 -21.55 -6.68
C VAL A 85 -17.83 -20.98 -6.06
N ASP A 86 -18.21 -21.39 -4.85
CA ASP A 86 -19.39 -20.87 -4.15
C ASP A 86 -19.26 -19.38 -3.82
N CYS A 87 -18.07 -18.96 -3.40
CA CYS A 87 -17.76 -17.56 -3.13
C CYS A 87 -17.76 -16.73 -4.42
N GLN A 88 -17.21 -17.26 -5.51
CA GLN A 88 -17.26 -16.63 -6.82
C GLN A 88 -18.70 -16.44 -7.32
N LYS A 89 -19.53 -17.49 -7.25
CA LYS A 89 -20.95 -17.43 -7.65
C LYS A 89 -21.75 -16.44 -6.82
N ARG A 90 -21.50 -16.39 -5.51
CA ARG A 90 -22.17 -15.46 -4.59
C ARG A 90 -21.90 -14.00 -4.95
N SER A 91 -20.66 -13.65 -5.28
CA SER A 91 -20.29 -12.29 -5.71
C SER A 91 -20.57 -12.00 -7.19
N TRP A 92 -20.90 -13.01 -8.00
CA TRP A 92 -21.01 -12.85 -9.46
C TRP A 92 -22.00 -11.76 -9.87
N LYS A 93 -23.13 -11.61 -9.17
CA LYS A 93 -24.16 -10.60 -9.49
C LYS A 93 -23.58 -9.18 -9.53
N ASP A 94 -22.65 -8.88 -8.64
CA ASP A 94 -22.02 -7.56 -8.54
C ASP A 94 -20.70 -7.52 -9.32
N HIS A 95 -19.88 -8.56 -9.22
CA HIS A 95 -18.61 -8.65 -9.93
C HIS A 95 -18.78 -8.55 -11.46
N LYS A 96 -19.78 -9.23 -12.05
CA LYS A 96 -19.97 -9.25 -13.51
C LYS A 96 -20.19 -7.87 -14.14
N LYS A 97 -20.67 -6.89 -13.37
CA LYS A 97 -20.92 -5.52 -13.84
C LYS A 97 -19.63 -4.80 -14.21
N LEU A 98 -18.54 -5.18 -13.53
CA LEU A 98 -17.24 -4.57 -13.71
C LEU A 98 -16.25 -5.55 -14.33
N CYS A 99 -16.44 -6.87 -14.25
CA CYS A 99 -15.47 -7.88 -14.70
C CYS A 99 -14.90 -7.61 -16.11
N GLY A 100 -13.57 -7.49 -16.22
CA GLY A 100 -12.86 -7.23 -17.48
C GLY A 100 -12.95 -5.78 -18.00
N THR A 101 -13.61 -4.87 -17.26
CA THR A 101 -13.64 -3.44 -17.60
C THR A 101 -12.43 -2.69 -17.05
N VAL A 102 -12.18 -1.49 -17.56
CA VAL A 102 -11.15 -0.56 -17.04
C VAL A 102 -11.39 -0.12 -15.59
N HIS A 103 -12.59 -0.32 -15.07
CA HIS A 103 -12.96 0.00 -13.70
C HIS A 103 -12.74 -1.18 -12.74
N GLN A 104 -12.25 -2.32 -13.24
CA GLN A 104 -11.71 -3.35 -12.35
C GLN A 104 -10.35 -2.92 -11.87
N TYR A 105 -10.13 -3.07 -10.58
CA TYR A 105 -8.84 -2.88 -9.96
C TYR A 105 -8.63 -3.98 -8.94
N GLU A 106 -7.37 -4.37 -8.78
CA GLU A 106 -6.95 -5.24 -7.69
C GLU A 106 -7.32 -4.57 -6.36
N PRO A 107 -7.97 -5.29 -5.41
CA PRO A 107 -8.36 -4.70 -4.14
C PRO A 107 -7.18 -4.03 -3.44
N PRO A 108 -7.35 -2.80 -2.94
CA PRO A 108 -6.30 -2.11 -2.21
C PRO A 108 -5.95 -2.88 -0.94
N LEU A 109 -4.70 -2.73 -0.49
CA LEU A 109 -4.28 -3.25 0.79
C LEU A 109 -5.12 -2.63 1.93
N PRO A 110 -5.35 -3.36 3.04
CA PRO A 110 -6.00 -2.79 4.22
C PRO A 110 -5.35 -1.47 4.68
N SER A 111 -4.02 -1.41 4.58
CA SER A 111 -3.24 -0.20 4.81
C SER A 111 -3.66 0.96 3.91
N GLN A 112 -3.70 0.74 2.60
CA GLN A 112 -4.14 1.75 1.63
C GLN A 112 -5.58 2.19 1.88
N VAL A 113 -6.49 1.29 2.24
CA VAL A 113 -7.87 1.63 2.62
C VAL A 113 -7.89 2.54 3.85
N ALA A 114 -7.05 2.26 4.85
CA ALA A 114 -6.92 3.10 6.05
C ALA A 114 -6.39 4.49 5.71
N VAL A 115 -5.34 4.62 4.86
CA VAL A 115 -4.85 5.92 4.38
C VAL A 115 -5.95 6.66 3.62
N GLN A 116 -6.60 6.00 2.67
CA GLN A 116 -7.68 6.60 1.87
C GLN A 116 -8.79 7.11 2.78
N ARG A 117 -9.19 6.33 3.79
CA ARG A 117 -10.19 6.75 4.79
C ARG A 117 -9.69 7.93 5.62
N PHE A 118 -8.46 7.89 6.10
CA PHE A 118 -7.86 8.96 6.89
C PHE A 118 -7.79 10.26 6.09
N VAL A 119 -7.23 10.22 4.88
CA VAL A 119 -7.15 11.36 3.96
C VAL A 119 -8.53 11.88 3.61
N ARG A 120 -9.51 11.01 3.33
CA ARG A 120 -10.89 11.45 3.07
C ARG A 120 -11.51 12.17 4.28
N LYS A 121 -11.22 11.71 5.49
CA LYS A 121 -11.78 12.27 6.73
C LYS A 121 -11.06 13.56 7.17
N HIS A 122 -9.75 13.65 6.97
CA HIS A 122 -8.88 14.68 7.55
C HIS A 122 -8.14 15.54 6.50
N GLY A 123 -8.33 15.28 5.21
CA GLY A 123 -7.56 15.89 4.12
C GLY A 123 -7.63 17.42 4.09
N VAL A 124 -8.79 18.00 4.43
CA VAL A 124 -8.94 19.46 4.57
C VAL A 124 -8.14 19.98 5.77
N THR A 125 -8.17 19.30 6.91
CA THR A 125 -7.39 19.67 8.10
C THR A 125 -5.87 19.56 7.86
N MET A 126 -5.42 18.55 7.11
CA MET A 126 -4.02 18.36 6.70
C MET A 126 -3.52 19.44 5.72
N LEU A 127 -4.41 19.97 4.86
CA LEU A 127 -4.11 21.10 3.98
C LEU A 127 -4.07 22.42 4.75
N LEU A 128 -4.95 22.60 5.74
CA LEU A 128 -5.01 23.80 6.56
C LEU A 128 -3.84 23.88 7.56
N SER A 129 -3.36 22.75 8.10
CA SER A 129 -2.16 22.72 8.94
C SER A 129 -0.85 23.01 8.17
N ARG A 130 -0.86 22.89 6.83
CA ARG A 130 0.26 23.34 5.96
C ARG A 130 0.39 24.86 5.85
N VAL A 131 -0.58 25.65 6.33
CA VAL A 131 -0.41 27.11 6.52
C VAL A 131 0.65 27.44 7.60
N GLY A 132 1.08 26.45 8.39
CA GLY A 132 2.21 26.58 9.31
C GLY A 132 3.61 26.55 8.67
N VAL A 133 3.74 26.20 7.38
CA VAL A 133 5.04 26.18 6.67
C VAL A 133 5.52 27.60 6.32
N ASP A 134 4.62 28.59 6.29
CA ASP A 134 5.00 29.99 6.03
C ASP A 134 5.80 30.63 7.18
N ARG A 135 5.75 30.05 8.40
CA ARG A 135 6.56 30.51 9.53
C ARG A 135 8.04 30.10 9.42
N LEU A 136 8.38 29.10 8.59
CA LEU A 136 9.76 28.66 8.36
C LEU A 136 10.47 29.45 7.25
N LYS A 137 9.73 30.16 6.38
CA LYS A 137 10.32 31.05 5.35
C LYS A 137 11.08 32.25 5.93
N GLY A 138 10.90 32.56 7.22
CA GLY A 138 11.64 33.61 7.92
C GLY A 138 13.06 33.23 8.34
N MET A 139 13.42 31.93 8.35
CA MET A 139 14.72 31.45 8.83
C MET A 139 15.70 31.08 7.71
N VAL A 140 15.34 31.32 6.43
CA VAL A 140 16.24 31.19 5.28
C VAL A 140 16.56 32.58 4.73
N LYS A 141 17.30 33.37 5.51
CA LYS A 141 18.02 34.55 5.01
C LYS A 141 19.48 34.45 5.46
N LYS A 142 20.28 33.79 4.62
CA LYS A 142 21.64 34.18 4.18
C LYS A 142 22.36 32.98 3.55
N SER A 143 22.52 33.02 2.23
CA SER A 143 23.83 32.95 1.54
C SER A 143 23.73 32.23 0.18
N PRO A 144 24.39 32.71 -0.89
CA PRO A 144 24.22 32.23 -2.25
C PRO A 144 25.35 31.28 -2.66
N LEU A 145 25.12 29.98 -2.70
CA LEU A 145 25.99 29.03 -3.41
C LEU A 145 25.14 27.91 -4.02
N GLN A 146 25.37 27.66 -5.31
CA GLN A 146 24.68 26.63 -6.10
C GLN A 146 24.98 25.23 -5.54
N PRO A 147 23.99 24.30 -5.52
CA PRO A 147 24.17 22.99 -4.90
C PRO A 147 25.09 22.07 -5.73
N GLN A 148 26.13 21.58 -5.08
CA GLN A 148 27.05 20.54 -5.54
C GLN A 148 26.38 19.15 -5.47
N PRO A 149 26.81 18.18 -6.31
CA PRO A 149 26.17 16.87 -6.49
C PRO A 149 26.15 15.96 -5.24
N GLU A 150 26.89 16.28 -4.18
CA GLU A 150 26.90 15.51 -2.93
C GLU A 150 25.63 15.70 -2.06
N SER A 151 24.82 16.71 -2.37
CA SER A 151 23.60 17.06 -1.62
C SER A 151 22.39 16.17 -1.91
N THR A 152 22.35 15.49 -3.05
CA THR A 152 21.23 14.61 -3.45
C THR A 152 21.22 13.30 -2.67
N VAL A 153 22.40 12.79 -2.27
CA VAL A 153 22.53 11.58 -1.43
C VAL A 153 22.01 11.85 -0.01
N ALA A 154 22.31 13.03 0.54
CA ALA A 154 21.80 13.45 1.85
C ALA A 154 20.28 13.68 1.83
N LEU A 155 19.74 14.25 0.74
CA LEU A 155 18.29 14.42 0.57
C LEU A 155 17.57 13.08 0.43
N HIS A 156 18.14 12.12 -0.32
CA HIS A 156 17.64 10.75 -0.38
C HIS A 156 17.67 10.07 0.98
N GLY A 157 18.76 10.19 1.74
CA GLY A 157 18.87 9.63 3.10
C GLY A 157 17.83 10.21 4.06
N TYR A 158 17.59 11.52 4.00
CA TYR A 158 16.59 12.22 4.81
C TYR A 158 15.16 11.84 4.42
N LEU A 159 14.84 11.81 3.13
CA LEU A 159 13.52 11.37 2.63
C LEU A 159 13.28 9.89 2.94
N ASN A 160 14.30 9.03 2.82
CA ASN A 160 14.24 7.63 3.23
C ASN A 160 14.03 7.48 4.74
N GLY A 161 14.63 8.35 5.56
CA GLY A 161 14.40 8.42 7.01
C GLY A 161 12.96 8.81 7.34
N MET A 162 12.44 9.85 6.70
CA MET A 162 11.04 10.28 6.85
C MET A 162 10.05 9.20 6.38
N VAL A 163 10.34 8.51 5.27
CA VAL A 163 9.51 7.40 4.79
C VAL A 163 9.54 6.22 5.78
N LYS A 164 10.69 5.93 6.41
CA LYS A 164 10.81 4.86 7.42
C LYS A 164 10.06 5.18 8.71
N GLU A 165 10.20 6.39 9.25
CA GLU A 165 9.44 6.83 10.43
C GLU A 165 7.94 6.92 10.14
N TRP A 166 7.58 7.46 8.98
CA TRP A 166 6.19 7.51 8.54
C TRP A 166 5.61 6.12 8.33
N ALA A 167 6.35 5.20 7.71
CA ALA A 167 5.95 3.81 7.56
C ALA A 167 5.76 3.12 8.92
N THR A 168 6.62 3.39 9.90
CA THR A 168 6.52 2.82 11.25
C THR A 168 5.26 3.34 11.96
N ASN A 169 5.07 4.66 12.03
CA ASN A 169 3.90 5.29 12.64
C ASN A 169 2.61 4.90 11.91
N PHE A 170 2.68 4.75 10.59
CA PHE A 170 1.57 4.30 9.77
C PHE A 170 1.20 2.86 10.09
N LEU A 171 2.16 1.94 10.14
CA LEU A 171 1.93 0.54 10.50
C LEU A 171 1.31 0.42 11.91
N GLU A 172 1.76 1.23 12.88
CA GLU A 172 1.18 1.30 14.24
C GLU A 172 -0.27 1.81 14.26
N SER A 173 -0.72 2.55 13.24
CA SER A 173 -2.07 3.11 13.14
C SER A 173 -3.09 2.23 12.41
N LEU A 174 -2.63 1.13 11.80
CA LEU A 174 -3.45 0.14 11.10
C LEU A 174 -4.03 -0.90 12.07
#